data_AF-A0A964BU46-F1
#
_entry.id   AF-A0A964BU46-F1
#
_cell.length_a   1.000
_cell.length_b   1.000
_cell.length_c   1.000
_cell.angle_alpha   90.00
_cell.angle_beta   90.00
_cell.angle_gamma   90.00
#
_symmetry.space_group_name_H-M   'P 1'
#
loop_
_entity.id
_entity.type
_entity.pdbx_description
1 polymer ?
#
loop_
_entity_poly.entity_id
_entity_poly.type
_entity_poly.pdbx_seq_one_letter_code
_entity_poly.pdbx_strand_id
1 'polypeptide(L)'
;MQSIKLNSHIGSDGILRLDIPVDVKNADIEVVVTVKNINSEPEKVTKSAWSPDFFTKTAGAWVGEPLKRELQGEYENREELF
;
A
#
# COMPACT_ATOMS: atom_id res chain seq x y z
N MET A 1 -2.37 8.10 -22.86
CA MET A 1 -2.60 8.58 -21.48
C MET A 1 -2.13 10.02 -21.39
N GLN A 2 -3.05 10.98 -21.48
CA GLN A 2 -2.73 12.41 -21.38
C GLN A 2 -2.89 12.83 -19.91
N SER A 3 -1.87 13.48 -19.34
CA SER A 3 -1.94 13.98 -17.96
C SER A 3 -2.14 15.50 -18.00
N ILE A 4 -3.22 15.97 -17.37
CA ILE A 4 -3.55 17.40 -17.25
C ILE A 4 -3.34 17.77 -15.78
N LYS A 5 -2.42 18.70 -15.52
CA LYS A 5 -2.13 19.19 -14.16
C LYS A 5 -2.90 20.48 -13.91
N LEU A 6 -3.87 20.43 -12.99
CA LEU A 6 -4.65 21.59 -12.54
C LEU A 6 -4.33 21.89 -11.07
N ASN A 7 -4.10 23.17 -10.74
CA ASN A 7 -4.04 23.63 -9.35
C ASN A 7 -5.35 24.38 -9.06
N SER A 8 -6.14 23.90 -8.11
CA SER A 8 -7.42 24.51 -7.72
C SER A 8 -7.52 24.59 -6.20
N HIS A 9 -8.16 25.65 -5.71
CA HIS A 9 -8.36 25.90 -4.29
C HIS A 9 -9.77 25.48 -3.89
N ILE A 10 -9.89 24.74 -2.79
CA ILE A 10 -11.17 24.34 -2.22
C ILE A 10 -11.69 25.50 -1.36
N GLY A 11 -12.86 26.02 -1.71
CA GLY A 11 -13.50 27.10 -0.97
C GLY A 11 -14.06 26.65 0.38
N SER A 12 -14.66 27.59 1.11
CA SER A 12 -15.32 27.31 2.39
C SER A 12 -16.54 26.38 2.29
N ASP A 13 -17.02 26.11 1.08
CA ASP A 13 -18.09 25.15 0.78
C ASP A 13 -17.59 23.70 0.70
N GLY A 14 -16.26 23.48 0.68
CA GLY A 14 -15.66 22.16 0.59
C GLY A 14 -15.74 21.52 -0.80
N ILE A 15 -16.11 22.28 -1.84
CA ILE A 15 -16.33 21.74 -3.19
C ILE A 15 -15.12 22.06 -4.08
N LEU A 16 -14.49 21.01 -4.62
CA LEU A 16 -13.45 21.12 -5.64
C LEU A 16 -14.09 21.18 -7.03
N ARG A 17 -14.03 22.34 -7.69
CA ARG A 17 -14.46 22.50 -9.09
C ARG A 17 -13.26 22.29 -10.02
N LEU A 18 -13.42 21.41 -11.01
CA LEU A 18 -12.41 21.07 -12.01
C LEU A 18 -13.00 21.31 -13.40
N ASP A 19 -12.49 22.33 -14.10
CA ASP A 19 -12.80 22.56 -15.50
C ASP A 19 -11.73 21.89 -16.36
N ILE A 20 -12.08 20.77 -17.00
CA ILE A 20 -11.16 19.99 -17.83
C ILE A 20 -11.44 20.33 -19.30
N PRO A 21 -10.59 21.14 -19.95
CA PRO A 21 -10.75 21.40 -21.37
C PRO A 21 -10.40 20.12 -22.15
N VAL A 22 -11.39 19.56 -22.82
CA VAL A 22 -11.23 18.44 -23.75
C VAL A 22 -11.50 18.93 -25.17
N ASP A 23 -10.56 18.75 -26.08
CA ASP A 23 -10.72 19.08 -27.51
C ASP A 23 -11.34 17.88 -28.26
N VAL A 24 -12.39 17.31 -27.69
CA VAL A 24 -13.05 16.11 -28.22
C VAL A 24 -14.54 16.38 -28.32
N LYS A 25 -15.11 16.13 -29.49
CA LYS A 25 -16.54 16.27 -29.77
C LYS A 25 -17.12 14.91 -30.14
N ASN A 26 -18.30 14.58 -29.63
CA ASN A 26 -19.03 13.33 -29.89
C ASN A 26 -18.22 12.06 -29.59
N ALA A 27 -17.58 11.99 -28.43
CA ALA A 27 -16.89 10.79 -27.96
C ALA A 27 -17.16 10.54 -26.47
N ASP A 28 -17.20 9.27 -26.09
CA ASP A 28 -17.25 8.85 -24.69
C ASP A 28 -15.86 8.91 -24.09
N ILE A 29 -15.73 9.58 -22.94
CA ILE A 29 -14.46 9.77 -22.26
C ILE A 29 -14.59 9.26 -20.83
N GLU A 30 -13.73 8.32 -20.47
CA GLU A 30 -13.57 7.87 -19.09
C GLU A 30 -12.58 8.79 -18.36
N VAL A 31 -13.00 9.36 -17.23
CA VAL A 31 -12.18 10.26 -16.41
C VAL A 31 -12.00 9.64 -15.02
N VAL A 32 -10.76 9.34 -14.65
CA VAL A 32 -10.42 8.86 -13.31
C VAL A 32 -9.79 10.01 -12.51
N VAL A 33 -10.51 10.49 -11.50
CA VAL A 33 -10.03 11.55 -10.60
C VAL A 33 -9.53 10.93 -9.31
N THR A 34 -8.25 11.12 -8.99
CA THR A 34 -7.68 10.71 -7.69
C THR A 34 -7.43 11.94 -6.83
N VAL A 35 -8.21 12.11 -5.76
CA VAL A 35 -8.05 13.20 -4.80
C VAL A 35 -7.17 12.70 -3.65
N LYS A 36 -6.07 13.41 -3.37
CA LYS A 36 -5.21 13.16 -2.20
C LYS A 36 -5.06 14.45 -1.43
N ASN A 37 -5.26 14.39 -0.12
CA ASN A 37 -4.97 15.53 0.74
C ASN A 37 -3.45 15.69 0.86
N ILE A 38 -2.91 16.79 0.34
CA ILE A 38 -1.47 17.09 0.35
C ILE A 38 -0.97 17.63 1.70
N ASN A 39 -1.89 18.06 2.56
CA ASN A 39 -1.59 18.63 3.89
C ASN A 39 -1.99 17.72 5.05
N SER A 40 -2.70 16.62 4.77
CA SER A 40 -2.66 15.51 5.71
C SER A 40 -1.21 15.10 5.78
N GLU A 41 -0.58 15.25 6.95
CA GLU A 41 0.59 14.43 7.27
C GLU A 41 0.28 13.04 6.72
N PRO A 42 1.19 12.40 5.95
CA PRO A 42 0.97 11.01 5.60
C PRO A 42 0.57 10.39 6.91
N GLU A 43 -0.65 9.79 6.96
CA GLU A 43 -1.05 8.99 8.12
C GLU A 43 0.23 8.29 8.48
N LYS A 44 0.71 8.47 9.72
CA LYS A 44 1.83 7.70 10.19
C LYS A 44 1.31 6.28 10.05
N VAL A 45 1.53 5.70 8.87
CA VAL A 45 1.73 4.31 8.61
C VAL A 45 2.96 4.15 9.44
N THR A 46 2.73 3.97 10.75
CA THR A 46 3.55 3.17 11.61
C THR A 46 4.02 2.10 10.66
N LYS A 47 5.30 2.14 10.33
CA LYS A 47 5.94 1.18 9.44
C LYS A 47 5.87 -0.18 10.15
N SER A 48 4.67 -0.68 10.40
CA SER A 48 4.40 -2.09 10.47
C SER A 48 4.82 -2.53 9.09
N ALA A 49 5.94 -3.22 9.01
CA ALA A 49 6.52 -3.72 7.77
C ALA A 49 5.54 -4.64 6.99
N TRP A 50 4.35 -4.89 7.55
CA TRP A 50 3.34 -5.81 7.10
C TRP A 50 2.10 -5.06 6.63
N SER A 51 1.55 -5.51 5.50
CA SER A 51 0.24 -5.06 5.03
C SER A 51 -0.87 -5.48 6.01
N PRO A 52 -2.02 -4.77 6.06
CA PRO A 52 -3.11 -5.03 7.00
C PRO A 52 -3.59 -6.50 7.06
N ASP A 53 -3.47 -7.24 5.95
CA ASP A 53 -3.92 -8.64 5.85
C ASP A 53 -2.78 -9.66 5.80
N PHE A 54 -1.54 -9.24 6.04
CA PHE A 54 -0.38 -10.10 5.82
C PHE A 54 -0.50 -11.46 6.54
N PHE A 55 -0.83 -11.46 7.83
CA PHE A 55 -0.95 -12.70 8.61
C PHE A 55 -2.08 -13.60 8.12
N THR A 56 -3.24 -13.03 7.80
CA THR A 56 -4.40 -13.78 7.28
C THR A 56 -4.10 -14.41 5.93
N LYS A 57 -3.36 -13.71 5.05
CA LYS A 57 -3.01 -14.20 3.71
C LYS A 57 -1.83 -15.16 3.70
N THR A 58 -0.90 -15.07 4.66
CA THR A 58 0.34 -15.86 4.66
C THR A 58 0.24 -17.13 5.51
N ALA A 59 -0.57 -17.14 6.57
CA ALA A 59 -0.73 -18.32 7.41
C ALA A 59 -1.30 -19.50 6.61
N GLY A 60 -0.53 -20.59 6.50
CA GLY A 60 -0.92 -21.79 5.76
C GLY A 60 -0.89 -21.67 4.23
N ALA A 61 -0.42 -20.54 3.66
CA ALA A 61 -0.35 -20.34 2.22
C ALA A 61 0.90 -20.98 1.56
N TRP A 62 1.67 -21.79 2.29
CA TRP A 62 2.83 -22.47 1.73
C TRP A 62 2.40 -23.61 0.80
N VAL A 63 2.73 -23.49 -0.48
CA VAL A 63 2.42 -24.50 -1.53
C VAL A 63 3.70 -25.21 -2.04
N GLY A 64 4.86 -24.88 -1.47
CA GLY A 64 6.14 -25.47 -1.86
C GLY A 64 6.36 -26.88 -1.30
N GLU A 65 7.62 -27.28 -1.23
CA GLU A 65 8.04 -28.57 -0.67
C GLU A 65 7.60 -28.76 0.79
N PRO A 66 7.41 -30.01 1.26
CA PRO A 66 7.14 -30.30 2.65
C PRO A 66 8.20 -29.66 3.56
N LEU A 67 7.76 -28.96 4.59
CA LEU A 67 8.66 -28.36 5.57
C LEU A 67 9.43 -29.49 6.28
N LYS A 68 10.74 -29.56 6.04
CA LYS A 68 11.65 -30.51 6.68
C LYS A 68 12.42 -29.79 7.78
N ARG A 69 12.54 -30.43 8.93
CA ARG A 69 13.39 -29.95 10.01
C ARG A 69 14.83 -30.33 9.69
N GLU A 70 15.70 -29.34 9.56
CA GLU A 70 17.14 -29.56 9.40
C GLU A 70 17.76 -30.14 10.68
N LEU A 71 18.96 -30.72 10.54
CA LEU A 71 19.74 -31.19 11.68
C LEU A 71 20.04 -30.02 12.62
N GLN A 72 19.83 -30.22 13.92
CA GLN A 72 19.97 -29.17 14.94
C GLN A 72 21.44 -28.87 15.32
N GLY A 73 22.40 -29.56 14.70
CA GLY A 73 23.81 -29.47 15.04
C GLY A 73 24.14 -30.15 16.37
N GLU A 74 25.35 -29.92 16.85
CA GLU A 74 25.82 -30.39 18.15
C GLU A 74 25.29 -29.49 19.27
N TYR A 75 25.05 -30.08 20.44
CA TYR A 75 24.71 -29.30 21.63
C TYR A 75 25.87 -28.41 22.05
N GLU A 76 25.52 -27.27 22.66
CA GLU A 76 26.50 -26.45 23.37
C GLU A 76 27.11 -27.24 24.54
N ASN A 77 28.42 -27.13 24.72
CA ASN A 77 29.08 -27.68 25.90
C ASN A 77 28.85 -26.71 27.07
N ARG A 78 28.14 -27.18 28.10
CA ARG A 78 27.84 -26.39 29.31
C ARG A 78 28.74 -26.85 30.45
N GLU A 79 29.08 -25.92 31.33
CA GLU A 79 29.79 -26.25 32.57
C GLU A 79 28.95 -27.22 33.42
N GLU A 80 29.63 -28.17 34.08
CA GLU A 80 28.98 -29.09 35.01
C GLU A 80 28.39 -28.32 36.19
N LEU A 81 27.15 -28.67 36.54
CA LEU A 81 26.51 -28.13 37.72
C LEU A 81 26.98 -28.91 38.96
N PHE A 82 28.10 -28.42 39.52
CA PHE A 82 28.70 -28.75 40.83
C PHE A 82 29.20 -30.18 41.05
#